data_AF-A0AAW2JCX4-F1
#
_entry.id   AF-A0AAW2JCX4-F1
#
_cell.length_a   1.000
_cell.length_b   1.000
_cell.length_c   1.000
_cell.angle_alpha   90.00
_cell.angle_beta   90.00
_cell.angle_gamma   90.00
#
_symmetry.space_group_name_H-M   'P 1'
#
loop_
_entity.id
_entity.type
_entity.pdbx_description
1 polymer ?
#
loop_
_entity_poly.entity_id
_entity_poly.type
_entity_poly.pdbx_seq_one_letter_code
_entity_poly.pdbx_strand_id
1 'polypeptide(L)'
;MSKNPLTLIMETNKFNDTNYNDWIRNMRIVLDFENQGYVLDKPLPTALPEGSSPEERVMLEGVRSIMLCMKEVYAVPDRHIRYATTKAFFGNKMAEGSSVQSHGFKMLSLVEKLEDLKLGLTMTHTLT
;
A
#
# COMPACT_ATOMS: atom_id res chain seq x y z
N MET A 1 5.67 -9.12 -33.16
CA MET A 1 4.94 -9.45 -31.93
C MET A 1 4.64 -8.16 -31.21
N SER A 2 3.37 -7.84 -30.95
CA SER A 2 3.00 -6.66 -30.14
C SER A 2 3.49 -6.90 -28.71
N LYS A 3 4.27 -5.99 -28.15
CA LYS A 3 4.67 -6.08 -26.73
C LYS A 3 3.42 -6.03 -25.87
N ASN A 4 3.24 -7.01 -24.99
CA ASN A 4 2.19 -6.98 -23.98
C ASN A 4 2.38 -5.70 -23.13
N PRO A 5 1.31 -4.92 -22.86
CA PRO A 5 1.42 -3.69 -22.07
C PRO A 5 2.00 -3.91 -20.67
N LEU A 6 1.85 -5.10 -20.09
CA LEU A 6 2.54 -5.49 -18.85
C LEU A 6 4.06 -5.53 -19.02
N THR A 7 4.56 -6.11 -20.12
CA THR A 7 5.99 -6.10 -20.43
C THR A 7 6.49 -4.68 -20.63
N LEU A 8 5.72 -3.85 -21.33
CA LEU A 8 6.09 -2.45 -21.60
C LEU A 8 6.18 -1.61 -20.32
N ILE A 9 5.21 -1.75 -19.40
CA ILE A 9 5.21 -1.00 -18.13
C ILE A 9 6.31 -1.49 -17.19
N MET A 10 6.62 -2.79 -17.17
CA MET A 10 7.75 -3.34 -16.41
C MET A 10 9.10 -2.85 -16.94
N GLU A 11 9.23 -2.68 -18.27
CA GLU A 11 10.44 -2.13 -18.90
C GLU A 11 10.57 -0.61 -18.70
N THR A 12 9.46 0.12 -18.82
CA THR A 12 9.44 1.59 -18.78
C THR A 12 9.52 2.13 -17.36
N ASN A 13 8.76 1.52 -16.44
CA ASN A 13 8.72 1.87 -15.03
C ASN A 13 9.38 0.76 -14.23
N LYS A 14 10.66 0.49 -14.49
CA LYS A 14 11.42 -0.46 -13.66
C LYS A 14 11.33 -0.03 -12.21
N PHE A 15 11.02 -0.99 -11.36
CA PHE A 15 11.04 -0.76 -9.94
C PHE A 15 12.43 -0.31 -9.50
N ASN A 16 12.46 0.71 -8.64
CA ASN A 16 13.63 1.10 -7.89
C ASN A 16 13.21 1.35 -6.44
N ASP A 17 14.18 1.36 -5.54
CA ASP A 17 13.91 1.40 -4.09
C ASP A 17 13.17 2.68 -3.63
N THR A 18 13.02 3.67 -4.51
CA THR A 18 12.41 4.98 -4.22
C THR A 18 11.03 5.19 -4.85
N ASN A 19 10.63 4.38 -5.85
CA ASN A 19 9.41 4.62 -6.65
C ASN A 19 8.25 3.66 -6.33
N TYR A 20 8.28 2.98 -5.18
CA TYR A 20 7.31 1.94 -4.83
C TYR A 20 5.84 2.37 -5.01
N ASN A 21 5.46 3.56 -4.53
CA ASN A 21 4.08 4.03 -4.62
C ASN A 21 3.61 4.28 -6.06
N ASP A 22 4.49 4.81 -6.91
CA ASP A 22 4.17 5.04 -8.32
C ASP A 22 4.18 3.72 -9.09
N TRP A 23 5.13 2.84 -8.78
CA TRP A 23 5.24 1.52 -9.37
C TRP A 23 3.99 0.67 -9.09
N ILE A 24 3.56 0.59 -7.83
CA ILE A 24 2.40 -0.20 -7.44
C ILE A 24 1.09 0.36 -8.03
N ARG A 25 0.98 1.69 -8.14
CA ARG A 25 -0.15 2.36 -8.78
C ARG A 25 -0.22 2.04 -10.27
N ASN A 26 0.91 2.16 -10.97
CA ASN A 26 1.00 1.87 -12.40
C ASN A 26 0.71 0.39 -12.69
N MET A 27 1.25 -0.53 -11.87
CA MET A 27 0.96 -1.96 -11.99
C MET A 27 -0.53 -2.25 -11.81
N ARG A 28 -1.18 -1.66 -10.80
CA ARG A 28 -2.61 -1.84 -10.59
C ARG A 28 -3.43 -1.34 -11.78
N ILE A 29 -3.11 -0.17 -12.33
CA ILE A 29 -3.81 0.37 -13.52
C ILE A 29 -3.71 -0.58 -14.71
N VAL A 30 -2.51 -1.08 -15.02
CA VAL A 30 -2.31 -1.98 -16.17
C VAL A 30 -2.99 -3.32 -15.94
N LEU A 31 -2.88 -3.89 -14.74
CA LEU A 31 -3.55 -5.15 -14.42
C LEU A 31 -5.07 -5.01 -14.43
N ASP A 32 -5.63 -3.90 -13.94
CA ASP A 32 -7.07 -3.65 -14.00
C ASP A 32 -7.54 -3.49 -15.45
N PHE A 33 -6.74 -2.82 -16.30
CA PHE A 33 -7.02 -2.69 -17.73
C PHE A 33 -7.05 -4.06 -18.44
N GLU A 34 -6.15 -4.97 -18.07
CA GLU A 34 -6.10 -6.35 -18.57
C GLU A 34 -7.09 -7.30 -17.87
N ASN A 35 -7.96 -6.79 -16.98
CA ASN A 35 -8.87 -7.59 -16.15
C ASN A 35 -8.15 -8.67 -15.29
N GLN A 36 -6.92 -8.37 -14.89
CA GLN A 36 -5.99 -9.20 -14.12
C GLN A 36 -5.68 -8.63 -12.73
N GLY A 37 -6.35 -7.57 -12.30
CA GLY A 37 -6.18 -6.96 -10.97
C GLY A 37 -6.30 -7.94 -9.80
N TYR A 38 -7.01 -9.05 -9.99
CA TYR A 38 -7.14 -10.13 -9.01
C TYR A 38 -5.79 -10.74 -8.57
N VAL A 39 -4.76 -10.69 -9.43
CA VAL A 39 -3.42 -11.23 -9.17
C VAL A 39 -2.77 -10.58 -7.93
N LEU A 40 -3.21 -9.37 -7.58
CA LEU A 40 -2.65 -8.59 -6.48
C LEU A 40 -3.15 -9.01 -5.10
N ASP A 41 -4.35 -9.57 -5.04
CA ASP A 41 -5.07 -9.79 -3.78
C ASP A 41 -5.51 -11.25 -3.60
N LYS A 42 -5.56 -12.04 -4.67
CA LYS A 42 -5.98 -13.44 -4.63
C LYS A 42 -4.87 -14.37 -5.15
N PRO A 43 -4.85 -15.66 -4.74
CA PRO A 43 -4.06 -16.67 -5.40
C PRO A 43 -4.41 -16.74 -6.89
N LEU A 44 -3.41 -17.03 -7.74
CA LEU A 44 -3.66 -17.23 -9.16
C LEU A 44 -4.60 -18.45 -9.33
N PRO A 45 -5.68 -18.35 -10.13
CA PRO A 45 -6.54 -19.49 -10.42
C PRO A 45 -5.76 -20.65 -11.04
N THR A 46 -6.14 -21.89 -10.72
CA THR A 46 -5.52 -23.11 -11.27
C THR A 46 -5.64 -23.20 -12.80
N ALA A 47 -6.71 -22.63 -13.35
CA ALA A 47 -6.92 -22.45 -14.78
C ALA A 47 -7.11 -20.96 -15.08
N LEU A 48 -6.28 -20.42 -15.97
CA LEU A 48 -6.42 -19.06 -16.48
C LEU A 48 -7.59 -18.98 -17.48
N PRO A 49 -8.10 -17.77 -17.78
CA PRO A 49 -9.12 -17.57 -18.81
C PRO A 49 -8.77 -18.25 -20.14
N GLU A 50 -9.79 -18.75 -20.82
CA GLU A 50 -9.65 -19.41 -22.11
C GLU A 50 -9.04 -18.43 -23.13
N GLY A 51 -7.83 -18.75 -23.63
CA GLY A 51 -7.03 -17.87 -24.48
C GLY A 51 -5.71 -17.37 -23.86
N SER A 52 -5.47 -17.65 -22.57
CA SER A 52 -4.22 -17.26 -21.91
C SER A 52 -3.04 -18.13 -22.34
N SER A 53 -1.90 -17.54 -22.65
CA SER A 53 -0.69 -18.29 -23.05
C SER A 53 0.08 -18.85 -21.84
N PRO A 54 0.87 -19.93 -22.01
CA PRO A 54 1.78 -20.39 -20.96
C PRO A 54 2.79 -19.32 -20.50
N GLU A 55 3.17 -18.42 -21.41
CA GLU A 55 4.12 -17.33 -21.15
C GLU A 55 3.49 -16.23 -20.29
N GLU A 56 2.21 -15.91 -20.54
CA GLU A 56 1.43 -14.98 -19.72
C GLU A 56 1.27 -15.49 -18.29
N ARG A 57 1.05 -16.80 -18.12
CA ARG A 57 0.98 -17.41 -16.78
C ARG A 57 2.28 -17.21 -16.00
N VAL A 58 3.42 -17.50 -16.62
CA VAL A 58 4.73 -17.32 -16.01
C VAL A 58 4.98 -15.85 -15.65
N MET A 59 4.58 -14.92 -16.52
CA MET A 59 4.66 -13.49 -16.25
C MET A 59 3.83 -13.10 -15.02
N LEU A 60 2.57 -13.55 -14.94
CA LEU A 60 1.68 -13.25 -13.82
C LEU A 60 2.19 -13.83 -12.49
N GLU A 61 2.75 -15.04 -12.51
CA GLU A 61 3.40 -15.63 -11.32
C GLU A 61 4.62 -14.81 -10.87
N GLY A 62 5.42 -14.32 -11.81
CA GLY A 62 6.54 -13.41 -11.54
C GLY A 62 6.08 -12.08 -10.93
N VAL A 63 5.11 -11.41 -11.56
CA VAL A 63 4.52 -10.15 -11.07
C VAL A 63 3.95 -10.33 -9.66
N ARG A 64 3.23 -11.42 -9.41
CA ARG A 64 2.67 -11.74 -8.10
C ARG A 64 3.76 -11.92 -7.05
N SER A 65 4.82 -12.67 -7.38
CA SER A 65 5.93 -12.95 -6.45
C SER A 65 6.67 -11.66 -6.08
N ILE A 66 6.96 -10.81 -7.07
CA ILE A 66 7.58 -9.50 -6.86
C ILE A 66 6.69 -8.62 -5.99
N MET A 67 5.39 -8.56 -6.27
CA MET A 67 4.46 -7.75 -5.49
C MET A 67 4.31 -8.22 -4.05
N LEU A 68 4.30 -9.54 -3.80
CA LEU A 68 4.30 -10.07 -2.43
C LEU A 68 5.58 -9.71 -1.68
N CYS A 69 6.74 -9.86 -2.32
CA CYS A 69 8.03 -9.46 -1.75
C CYS A 69 8.04 -7.97 -1.39
N MET A 70 7.57 -7.10 -2.29
CA MET A 70 7.50 -5.67 -2.01
C MET A 70 6.48 -5.32 -0.93
N LYS A 71 5.29 -5.94 -0.94
CA LYS A 71 4.31 -5.77 0.14
C LYS A 71 4.96 -6.11 1.48
N GLU A 72 5.76 -7.17 1.58
CA GLU A 72 6.45 -7.54 2.81
C GLU A 72 7.53 -6.51 3.21
N VAL A 73 8.43 -6.16 2.30
CA VAL A 73 9.53 -5.22 2.55
C VAL A 73 9.02 -3.83 2.93
N TYR A 74 7.97 -3.33 2.28
CA TYR A 74 7.44 -1.99 2.51
C TYR A 74 6.30 -1.94 3.55
N ALA A 75 5.64 -3.07 3.87
CA ALA A 75 4.70 -3.12 5.00
C ALA A 75 5.41 -3.06 6.35
N VAL A 76 6.67 -3.51 6.45
CA VAL A 76 7.44 -3.52 7.70
C VAL A 76 7.75 -2.09 8.19
N PRO A 77 8.34 -1.18 7.38
CA PRO A 77 8.50 0.23 7.75
C PRO A 77 7.18 0.89 8.14
N ASP A 78 6.13 0.66 7.35
CA ASP A 78 4.79 1.20 7.58
C ASP A 78 4.19 0.68 8.90
N ARG A 79 4.38 -0.60 9.24
CA ARG A 79 3.96 -1.18 10.54
C ARG A 79 4.73 -0.59 11.72
N HIS A 80 6.05 -0.44 11.60
CA HIS A 80 6.87 0.12 12.69
C HIS A 80 6.56 1.60 12.93
N ILE A 81 6.44 2.39 11.86
CA ILE A 81 6.11 3.82 11.95
C ILE A 81 4.69 4.00 12.50
N ARG A 82 3.72 3.19 12.05
CA ARG A 82 2.37 3.19 12.63
C ARG A 82 2.37 2.82 14.09
N TYR A 83 3.00 1.71 14.47
CA TYR A 83 3.10 1.30 15.86
C TYR A 83 3.73 2.39 16.73
N ALA A 84 4.85 2.97 16.30
CA ALA A 84 5.53 4.05 17.03
C ALA A 84 4.62 5.28 17.20
N THR A 85 3.92 5.68 16.13
CA THR A 85 3.01 6.83 16.14
C THR A 85 1.78 6.58 17.02
N THR A 86 1.15 5.40 16.91
CA THR A 86 0.03 4.97 17.77
C THR A 86 0.45 4.90 19.24
N LYS A 87 1.62 4.33 19.53
CA LYS A 87 2.17 4.26 20.89
C LYS A 87 2.44 5.66 21.46
N ALA A 88 2.99 6.57 20.65
CA ALA A 88 3.21 7.94 21.06
C ALA A 88 1.88 8.65 21.35
N PHE A 89 0.87 8.48 20.50
CA PHE A 89 -0.46 9.07 20.70
C PHE A 89 -1.12 8.59 22.00
N PHE A 90 -1.28 7.28 22.19
CA PHE A 90 -1.93 6.73 23.39
C PHE A 90 -1.09 6.89 24.67
N GLY A 91 0.23 7.00 24.53
CA GLY A 91 1.14 7.24 25.66
C GLY A 91 1.26 8.71 26.07
N ASN A 92 0.82 9.65 25.23
CA ASN A 92 0.95 11.08 25.47
C ASN A 92 -0.11 11.57 26.46
N LYS A 93 0.25 11.57 27.75
CA LYS A 93 -0.57 12.15 28.81
C LYS A 93 -0.25 13.64 28.99
N MET A 94 -1.28 14.44 29.24
CA MET A 94 -1.10 15.82 29.64
C MET A 94 -0.45 15.87 31.03
N ALA A 95 0.67 16.58 31.16
CA ALA A 95 1.31 16.77 32.46
C ALA A 95 0.49 17.73 33.33
N GLU A 96 0.48 17.50 34.64
CA GLU A 96 -0.21 18.38 35.58
C GLU A 96 0.37 19.80 35.52
N GLY A 97 -0.51 20.81 35.46
CA GLY A 97 -0.12 22.21 35.28
C GLY A 97 0.32 22.59 33.86
N SER A 98 0.35 21.67 32.89
CA SER A 98 0.68 22.00 31.50
C SER A 98 -0.52 22.58 30.73
N SER A 99 -0.21 23.37 29.69
CA SER A 99 -1.24 24.01 28.85
C SER A 99 -2.02 22.98 28.02
N VAL A 100 -3.35 22.99 28.17
CA VAL A 100 -4.29 22.18 27.36
C VAL A 100 -4.11 22.48 25.87
N GLN A 101 -3.92 23.74 25.48
CA GLN A 101 -3.74 24.13 24.09
C GLN A 101 -2.46 23.53 23.50
N SER A 102 -1.34 23.60 24.24
CA SER A 102 -0.07 23.00 23.80
C SER A 102 -0.17 21.48 23.65
N HIS A 103 -0.85 20.83 24.59
CA HIS A 103 -1.13 19.40 24.50
C HIS A 103 -2.04 19.06 23.30
N GLY A 104 -3.09 19.85 23.08
CA GLY A 104 -4.01 19.70 21.95
C GLY A 104 -3.31 19.78 20.60
N PHE A 105 -2.39 20.74 20.41
CA PHE A 105 -1.60 20.83 19.18
C PHE A 105 -0.71 19.60 18.95
N LYS A 106 -0.08 19.06 20.02
CA LYS A 106 0.72 17.83 19.92
C LYS A 106 -0.15 16.62 19.55
N MET A 107 -1.35 16.53 20.12
CA MET A 107 -2.30 15.47 19.82
C MET A 107 -2.80 15.56 18.37
N LEU A 108 -3.15 16.77 17.91
CA LEU A 108 -3.58 17.02 16.53
C LEU A 108 -2.50 16.60 15.51
N SER A 109 -1.25 17.00 15.75
CA SER A 109 -0.13 16.62 14.88
C SER A 109 0.08 15.10 14.79
N LEU A 110 -0.16 14.36 15.87
CA LEU A 110 -0.10 12.90 15.86
C LEU A 110 -1.28 12.26 15.12
N VAL A 111 -2.47 12.87 15.18
CA VAL A 111 -3.65 12.42 14.42
C VAL A 111 -3.42 12.60 12.93
N GLU A 112 -2.98 13.78 12.49
CA GLU A 112 -2.66 14.06 11.09
C GLU A 112 -1.62 13.07 10.56
N LYS A 113 -0.57 12.78 11.35
CA LYS A 113 0.43 11.78 11.00
C LYS A 113 -0.14 10.35 10.89
N LEU A 114 -1.16 10.01 11.67
CA LEU A 114 -1.84 8.71 11.56
C LEU A 114 -2.75 8.64 10.33
N GLU A 115 -3.40 9.75 9.97
CA GLU A 115 -4.22 9.85 8.75
C GLU A 115 -3.37 9.68 7.48
N ASP A 116 -2.18 10.31 7.44
CA ASP A 116 -1.22 10.15 6.33
C ASP A 116 -0.73 8.71 6.18
N LEU A 117 -0.66 7.94 7.27
CA LEU A 117 -0.27 6.52 7.27
C LEU A 117 -1.41 5.57 6.86
N LYS A 118 -2.60 6.10 6.49
CA LYS A 118 -3.76 5.36 5.96
C LYS A 118 -4.03 4.02 6.64
N LEU A 119 -4.40 4.06 7.92
CA LEU A 119 -5.29 3.05 8.50
C LEU A 119 -6.70 3.63 8.55
N GLY A 120 -7.69 2.83 8.16
CA GLY A 120 -9.11 3.16 8.21
C GLY A 120 -9.64 3.37 9.63
N LEU A 121 -9.14 4.37 10.34
CA LEU A 121 -9.81 4.98 11.46
C LEU A 121 -10.70 6.08 10.88
N THR A 122 -11.85 5.67 10.36
CA THR A 122 -12.95 6.62 10.24
C THR A 122 -13.28 7.06 11.66
N MET A 123 -12.71 8.18 12.10
CA MET A 123 -13.21 8.90 13.25
C MET A 123 -14.55 9.47 12.85
N THR A 124 -15.58 8.62 12.89
CA THR A 124 -16.96 9.08 12.74
C THR A 124 -17.20 10.05 13.89
N HIS A 125 -17.18 11.35 13.59
CA HIS A 125 -17.71 12.37 14.47
C HIS A 125 -19.21 12.12 14.60
N THR A 126 -19.62 11.29 15.54
CA THR A 126 -20.95 11.39 16.13
C THR A 126 -20.90 12.57 17.09
N LEU A 127 -21.19 13.76 16.57
CA LEU A 127 -21.66 14.86 17.39
C LEU A 127 -23.15 14.57 17.67
N THR A 128 -23.45 14.17 18.91
CA THR A 128 -24.80 14.20 19.49
C THR A 128 -25.21 15.63 19.79
#